data_AF-E8RT81-F1
#
_entry.id   AF-E8RT81-F1
#
_cell.length_a   1.000
_cell.length_b   1.000
_cell.length_c   1.000
_cell.angle_alpha   90.00
_cell.angle_beta   90.00
_cell.angle_gamma   90.00
#
_symmetry.space_group_name_H-M   'P 1'
#
loop_
_entity.id
_entity.type
_entity.pdbx_description
1 polymer ?
#
loop_
_entity_poly.entity_id
_entity_poly.type
_entity_poly.pdbx_seq_one_letter_code
_entity_poly.pdbx_strand_id
1 'polypeptide(L)'
;MTTFDDRSKGFEAQFAHNEEFEFKAVARRNRMIGLWAGEKMGLSGDNLENYAKAVVRADFEQPGEEDVIRKVLGDLTASNIPVRETEVRTKVVEFLAQAREALKNEQ
;
A
#
# COMPACT_ATOMS: atom_id res chain seq x y z
N MET A 1 41.52 -11.26 -12.74
CA MET A 1 40.43 -10.32 -12.41
C MET A 1 39.18 -10.83 -13.09
N THR A 2 38.39 -11.69 -12.43
CA THR A 2 37.14 -12.24 -12.96
C THR A 2 36.46 -13.05 -11.84
N THR A 3 35.13 -13.13 -11.88
CA THR A 3 34.22 -13.95 -11.05
C THR A 3 33.56 -13.29 -9.83
N PHE A 4 34.23 -12.43 -9.05
CA PHE A 4 33.58 -11.75 -7.91
C PHE A 4 32.71 -10.55 -8.33
N ASP A 5 33.11 -9.80 -9.37
CA ASP A 5 32.39 -8.61 -9.87
C ASP A 5 31.03 -8.96 -10.52
N ASP A 6 30.96 -10.12 -11.18
CA ASP A 6 29.77 -10.56 -11.92
C ASP A 6 28.64 -11.04 -10.99
N ARG A 7 29.01 -11.65 -9.84
CA ARG A 7 28.05 -12.03 -8.80
C ARG A 7 27.49 -10.80 -8.08
N SER A 8 28.33 -9.83 -7.72
CA SER A 8 27.86 -8.60 -7.05
C SER A 8 26.78 -7.89 -7.88
N LYS A 9 26.99 -7.75 -9.20
CA LYS A 9 25.99 -7.15 -10.11
C LYS A 9 24.69 -7.95 -10.20
N GLY A 10 24.75 -9.28 -10.22
CA GLY A 10 23.56 -10.13 -10.24
C GLY A 10 22.74 -10.05 -8.95
N PHE A 11 23.40 -9.97 -7.80
CA PHE A 11 22.74 -9.77 -6.51
C PHE A 11 22.14 -8.36 -6.43
N GLU A 12 22.89 -7.30 -6.73
CA GLU A 12 22.40 -5.92 -6.71
C GLU A 12 21.20 -5.70 -7.65
N ALA A 13 21.22 -6.27 -8.86
CA ALA A 13 20.09 -6.19 -9.79
C ALA A 13 18.85 -6.93 -9.27
N GLN A 14 19.02 -8.10 -8.64
CA GLN A 14 17.90 -8.85 -8.07
C GLN A 14 17.32 -8.15 -6.83
N PHE A 15 18.17 -7.57 -5.98
CA PHE A 15 17.73 -6.78 -4.82
C PHE A 15 16.98 -5.52 -5.26
N ALA A 16 17.49 -4.77 -6.24
CA ALA A 16 16.83 -3.57 -6.76
C ALA A 16 15.47 -3.89 -7.40
N HIS A 17 15.37 -5.00 -8.15
CA HIS A 17 14.09 -5.44 -8.71
C HIS A 17 13.08 -5.83 -7.63
N ASN A 18 13.54 -6.50 -6.58
CA ASN A 18 12.66 -6.93 -5.49
C ASN A 18 12.19 -5.74 -4.63
N GLU A 19 13.07 -4.76 -4.40
CA GLU A 19 12.73 -3.53 -3.69
C GLU A 19 11.77 -2.65 -4.50
N GLU A 20 11.98 -2.49 -5.81
CA GLU A 20 11.06 -1.76 -6.67
C GLU A 20 9.68 -2.45 -6.73
N PHE A 21 9.65 -3.77 -6.82
CA PHE A 21 8.41 -4.55 -6.81
C PHE A 21 7.63 -4.36 -5.50
N GLU A 22 8.32 -4.47 -4.36
CA GLU A 22 7.69 -4.28 -3.05
C GLU A 22 7.23 -2.84 -2.84
N PHE A 23 8.00 -1.84 -3.28
CA PHE A 23 7.59 -0.44 -3.24
C PHE A 23 6.31 -0.19 -4.05
N LYS A 24 6.24 -0.73 -5.28
CA LYS A 24 5.04 -0.67 -6.11
C LYS A 24 3.86 -1.39 -5.44
N ALA A 25 4.10 -2.51 -4.77
CA ALA A 25 3.07 -3.28 -4.08
C ALA A 25 2.50 -2.51 -2.89
N VAL A 26 3.35 -1.88 -2.08
CA VAL A 26 2.96 -1.04 -0.95
C VAL A 26 2.15 0.18 -1.42
N ALA A 27 2.61 0.88 -2.46
CA ALA A 27 1.86 2.01 -3.03
C ALA A 27 0.46 1.59 -3.54
N ARG A 28 0.36 0.43 -4.20
CA ARG A 28 -0.93 -0.13 -4.65
C ARG A 28 -1.83 -0.52 -3.48
N ARG A 29 -1.30 -1.23 -2.48
CA ARG A 29 -2.01 -1.58 -1.24
C ARG A 29 -2.60 -0.34 -0.58
N ASN A 30 -1.81 0.73 -0.43
CA ASN A 30 -2.25 1.97 0.21
C ASN A 30 -3.36 2.65 -0.58
N ARG A 31 -3.28 2.65 -1.91
CA ARG A 31 -4.35 3.15 -2.77
C ARG A 31 -5.63 2.33 -2.58
N MET A 32 -5.55 1.00 -2.57
CA MET A 32 -6.70 0.10 -2.38
C MET A 32 -7.37 0.33 -1.01
N ILE A 33 -6.58 0.46 0.06
CA ILE A 33 -7.07 0.79 1.40
C ILE A 33 -7.82 2.13 1.40
N GLY A 34 -7.24 3.16 0.76
CA GLY A 34 -7.88 4.46 0.67
C GLY A 34 -9.17 4.44 -0.13
N LEU A 35 -9.23 3.70 -1.23
CA LEU A 35 -10.48 3.49 -1.97
C LEU A 35 -11.53 2.80 -1.10
N TRP A 36 -11.19 1.67 -0.48
CA TRP A 36 -12.11 0.94 0.40
C TRP A 36 -12.68 1.80 1.53
N ALA A 37 -11.81 2.56 2.22
CA ALA A 37 -12.25 3.44 3.30
C ALA A 37 -13.06 4.64 2.77
N GLY A 38 -12.67 5.21 1.63
CA GLY A 38 -13.43 6.28 0.98
C GLY A 38 -14.83 5.84 0.55
N GLU A 39 -14.96 4.64 -0.02
CA GLU A 39 -16.24 4.04 -0.40
C GLU A 39 -17.13 3.81 0.83
N LYS A 40 -16.55 3.34 1.94
CA LYS A 40 -17.26 3.20 3.22
C LYS A 40 -17.79 4.56 3.70
N MET A 41 -17.00 5.62 3.56
CA MET A 41 -17.38 7.01 3.86
C MET A 41 -18.40 7.62 2.87
N GLY A 42 -18.81 6.87 1.85
CA GLY A 42 -19.71 7.38 0.81
C GLY A 42 -19.04 8.40 -0.12
N LEU A 43 -17.71 8.46 -0.15
CA LEU A 43 -16.98 9.25 -1.14
C LEU A 43 -17.12 8.58 -2.51
N SER A 44 -17.21 9.39 -3.56
CA SER A 44 -17.35 8.90 -4.93
C SER A 44 -16.68 9.87 -5.91
N GLY A 45 -16.36 9.37 -7.11
CA GLY A 45 -15.67 10.15 -8.16
C GLY A 45 -14.33 10.72 -7.67
N ASP A 46 -14.09 12.00 -7.95
CA ASP A 46 -12.85 12.69 -7.58
C ASP A 46 -12.56 12.68 -6.08
N ASN A 47 -13.58 12.75 -5.21
CA ASN A 47 -13.37 12.74 -3.76
C ASN A 47 -12.76 11.41 -3.28
N LEU A 48 -13.21 10.30 -3.88
CA LEU A 48 -12.69 8.98 -3.57
C LEU A 48 -11.24 8.84 -4.03
N GLU A 49 -10.95 9.27 -5.26
CA GLU A 49 -9.59 9.23 -5.79
C GLU A 49 -8.62 10.14 -5.04
N ASN A 50 -9.08 11.33 -4.64
CA ASN A 50 -8.28 12.26 -3.84
C ASN A 50 -7.99 11.70 -2.45
N TYR A 51 -8.98 11.06 -1.82
CA TYR A 51 -8.78 10.40 -0.53
C TYR A 51 -7.80 9.23 -0.65
N ALA A 52 -7.91 8.40 -1.69
CA ALA A 52 -6.96 7.33 -1.94
C ALA A 52 -5.52 7.84 -2.12
N LYS A 53 -5.34 8.95 -2.86
CA LYS A 53 -4.02 9.61 -3.01
C LYS A 53 -3.51 10.18 -1.68
N ALA A 54 -4.39 10.73 -0.84
CA ALA A 54 -4.03 11.26 0.47
C ALA A 54 -3.57 10.14 1.43
N VAL A 55 -4.22 8.97 1.37
CA VAL A 55 -3.81 7.80 2.15
C VAL A 55 -2.44 7.28 1.70
N VAL A 56 -2.19 7.20 0.39
CA VAL A 56 -0.87 6.85 -0.15
C VAL A 56 0.20 7.84 0.32
N ARG A 57 -0.09 9.14 0.37
CA ARG A 57 0.83 10.17 0.85
C ARG A 57 1.14 10.06 2.35
N ALA A 58 0.18 9.62 3.16
CA ALA A 58 0.38 9.46 4.60
C ALA A 58 1.38 8.35 4.96
N ASP A 59 1.55 7.35 4.08
CA ASP A 59 2.55 6.28 4.24
C ASP A 59 4.01 6.78 4.10
N PHE A 60 4.23 7.99 3.56
CA PHE A 60 5.58 8.55 3.41
C PHE A 60 6.11 9.18 4.70
N GLU A 61 5.29 9.36 5.73
CA GLU A 61 5.69 10.01 6.98
C GLU A 61 6.51 9.09 7.89
N GLN A 62 6.18 7.80 7.92
CA GLN A 62 6.97 6.79 8.66
C GLN A 62 7.00 5.46 7.89
N PRO A 63 8.09 4.69 7.98
CA PRO A 63 8.15 3.37 7.39
C PRO A 63 7.15 2.43 8.08
N GLY A 64 6.20 1.90 7.31
CA GLY A 64 5.29 0.84 7.75
C GLY A 64 3.84 1.12 7.40
N GLU A 65 2.96 0.22 7.84
CA GLU A 65 1.51 0.32 7.59
C GLU A 65 0.72 1.01 8.72
N GLU A 66 1.39 1.36 9.83
CA GLU A 66 0.72 1.88 11.03
C GLU A 66 0.09 3.27 10.81
N ASP A 67 0.74 4.19 10.11
CA ASP A 67 0.19 5.51 9.82
C ASP A 67 -1.05 5.42 8.92
N VAL A 68 -1.01 4.53 7.93
CA VAL A 68 -2.15 4.26 7.05
C VAL A 68 -3.33 3.70 7.86
N ILE A 69 -3.09 2.72 8.74
CA ILE A 69 -4.13 2.14 9.59
C ILE A 69 -4.72 3.19 10.53
N ARG A 70 -3.88 3.97 11.22
CA ARG A 70 -4.34 5.01 12.17
C ARG A 70 -5.13 6.10 11.46
N LYS A 71 -4.67 6.56 10.29
CA LYS A 71 -5.36 7.55 9.47
C LYS A 71 -6.75 7.05 9.07
N VAL A 72 -6.80 5.88 8.44
CA VAL A 72 -8.05 5.29 7.95
C VAL A 72 -9.02 5.00 9.09
N LEU A 73 -8.53 4.46 10.20
CA LEU A 73 -9.35 4.20 11.38
C LEU A 73 -9.91 5.50 11.97
N GLY A 74 -9.08 6.56 12.05
CA GLY A 74 -9.50 7.89 12.49
C GLY A 74 -10.55 8.51 11.58
N ASP A 75 -10.32 8.48 10.27
CA ASP A 75 -11.23 9.05 9.25
C ASP A 75 -12.58 8.31 9.21
N LEU A 76 -12.57 6.98 9.33
CA LEU A 76 -13.79 6.15 9.43
C LEU A 76 -14.55 6.42 10.73
N THR A 77 -13.84 6.53 11.85
CA THR A 77 -14.44 6.86 13.16
C THR A 77 -15.04 8.27 13.14
N ALA A 78 -14.35 9.25 12.55
CA ALA A 78 -14.83 10.61 12.38
C ALA A 78 -16.06 10.69 11.46
N SER A 79 -16.15 9.78 10.49
CA SER A 79 -17.32 9.61 9.61
C SER A 79 -18.43 8.78 10.24
N ASN A 80 -18.34 8.46 11.54
CA ASN A 80 -19.31 7.67 12.30
C ASN A 80 -19.53 6.24 11.75
N ILE A 81 -18.51 5.67 11.09
CA ILE A 81 -18.55 4.32 10.52
C ILE A 81 -18.01 3.33 11.56
N PRO A 82 -18.80 2.32 11.95
CA PRO A 82 -18.34 1.30 12.88
C PRO A 82 -17.34 0.38 12.16
N VAL A 83 -16.05 0.60 12.42
CA VAL A 83 -14.96 -0.25 11.95
C VAL A 83 -14.04 -0.59 13.11
N ARG A 84 -13.47 -1.80 13.10
CA ARG A 84 -12.44 -2.20 14.09
C ARG A 84 -11.07 -2.08 13.47
N GLU A 85 -10.06 -1.72 14.27
CA GLU A 85 -8.66 -1.72 13.83
C GLU A 85 -8.26 -3.08 13.24
N THR A 86 -8.73 -4.18 13.83
CA THR A 86 -8.48 -5.53 13.31
C THR A 86 -8.99 -5.73 11.89
N GLU A 87 -10.15 -5.16 11.54
CA GLU A 87 -10.70 -5.23 10.19
C GLU A 87 -9.83 -4.45 9.19
N VAL A 88 -9.37 -3.26 9.59
CA VAL A 88 -8.44 -2.46 8.77
C VAL A 88 -7.14 -3.22 8.54
N ARG A 89 -6.52 -3.78 9.59
CA ARG A 89 -5.31 -4.61 9.48
C ARG A 89 -5.51 -5.81 8.56
N THR A 90 -6.64 -6.51 8.67
CA THR A 90 -6.95 -7.64 7.77
C THR A 90 -7.05 -7.17 6.32
N LYS A 91 -7.71 -6.04 6.05
CA LYS A 91 -7.76 -5.45 4.70
C LYS A 91 -6.38 -5.05 4.19
N VAL A 92 -5.49 -4.54 5.05
CA VAL A 92 -4.11 -4.16 4.63
C VAL A 92 -3.35 -5.39 4.13
N VAL A 93 -3.41 -6.50 4.87
CA VAL A 93 -2.77 -7.76 4.47
C VAL A 93 -3.39 -8.33 3.20
N GLU A 94 -4.73 -8.32 3.10
CA GLU A 94 -5.44 -8.82 1.92
C GLU A 94 -5.12 -7.99 0.67
N PHE A 95 -5.15 -6.67 0.77
CA PHE A 95 -4.82 -5.79 -0.35
C PHE A 95 -3.33 -5.83 -0.70
N LEU A 96 -2.44 -6.14 0.24
CA LEU A 96 -1.04 -6.38 -0.08
C LEU A 96 -0.86 -7.63 -0.94
N ALA A 97 -1.56 -8.72 -0.60
CA ALA A 97 -1.55 -9.93 -1.41
C ALA A 97 -2.10 -9.64 -2.82
N GLN A 98 -3.25 -8.98 -2.91
CA GLN A 98 -3.86 -8.59 -4.18
C GLN A 98 -2.97 -7.64 -4.99
N ALA A 99 -2.31 -6.68 -4.36
CA ALA A 99 -1.39 -5.76 -5.02
C ALA A 99 -0.18 -6.50 -5.62
N ARG A 100 0.40 -7.45 -4.88
CA ARG A 100 1.49 -8.30 -5.37
C ARG A 100 1.04 -9.18 -6.53
N GLU A 101 -0.14 -9.80 -6.44
CA GLU A 101 -0.71 -10.59 -7.53
C GLU A 101 -0.99 -9.75 -8.77
N ALA A 102 -1.58 -8.56 -8.59
CA ALA A 102 -1.83 -7.63 -9.68
C ALA A 102 -0.53 -7.23 -10.38
N LEU A 103 0.52 -6.89 -9.63
CA LEU A 103 1.83 -6.56 -10.19
C LEU A 103 2.46 -7.73 -10.95
N LYS A 104 2.33 -8.96 -10.45
CA LYS A 104 2.80 -10.16 -11.17
C LYS A 104 2.05 -10.40 -12.48
N ASN A 105 0.75 -10.11 -12.51
CA ASN A 105 -0.09 -10.31 -13.69
C ASN A 105 0.05 -9.18 -14.73
N GLU A 106 0.69 -8.06 -14.35
CA GLU A 106 0.93 -6.91 -15.22
C GLU A 106 2.34 -6.90 -15.83
N GLN A 107 3.19 -7.88 -15.50
CA GLN A 107 4.55 -8.07 -16.04
C GLN A 107 4.60 -9.02 -17.23
#